data_AF-A0AA42C571-F1
#
_entry.id   AF-A0AA42C571-F1
#
_cell.length_a   1.000
_cell.length_b   1.000
_cell.length_c   1.000
_cell.angle_alpha   90.00
_cell.angle_beta   90.00
_cell.angle_gamma   90.00
#
_symmetry.space_group_name_H-M   'P 1'
#
loop_
_entity.id
_entity.type
_entity.pdbx_description
1 polymer ?
#
loop_
_entity_poly.entity_id
_entity_poly.type
_entity_poly.pdbx_seq_one_letter_code
_entity_poly.pdbx_strand_id
1 'polypeptide(L)' 'MPIIAAIPDEERRLMRKEAQQTRDKNHSRRLIAILMLHRGMTVTDVAKLLCAARSSVGRWINWFTLYGVEGLKSLKPGRT' A
#
# COMPACT_ATOMS: atom_id res chain seq x y z
N MET A 1 7.10 -17.00 -1.65
CA MET A 1 7.16 -16.11 -2.83
C MET A 1 6.78 -14.71 -2.41
N PRO A 2 7.51 -13.66 -2.85
CA PRO A 2 7.11 -12.29 -2.57
C PRO A 2 5.79 -11.99 -3.29
N ILE A 3 4.83 -11.44 -2.56
CA ILE A 3 3.47 -11.13 -3.06
C ILE A 3 3.50 -9.94 -4.02
N ILE A 4 4.50 -9.07 -3.88
CA ILE A 4 4.67 -7.87 -4.68
C ILE A 4 6.09 -7.81 -5.26
N ALA A 5 6.23 -7.13 -6.39
CA ALA A 5 7.52 -6.94 -7.05
C ALA A 5 8.55 -6.27 -6.12
N ALA A 6 9.84 -6.45 -6.44
CA ALA A 6 10.91 -5.80 -5.70
C ALA A 6 10.77 -4.27 -5.82
N ILE A 7 10.75 -3.60 -4.67
CA ILE A 7 10.70 -2.13 -4.58
C ILE A 7 12.14 -1.65 -4.33
N PRO A 8 12.68 -0.74 -5.17
CA PRO A 8 13.98 -0.13 -4.93
C PRO A 8 14.08 0.51 -3.54
N ASP A 9 15.27 0.48 -2.94
CA ASP A 9 15.48 0.98 -1.57
C ASP A 9 15.10 2.46 -1.41
N GLU A 10 15.35 3.26 -2.44
CA GLU A 10 15.02 4.69 -2.48
C GLU A 10 13.50 4.91 -2.46
N GLU A 11 12.77 4.23 -3.34
CA GLU A 11 11.31 4.34 -3.42
C GLU A 11 10.66 3.90 -2.10
N ARG A 12 11.19 2.84 -1.47
CA ARG A 12 10.76 2.40 -0.15
C ARG A 12 10.98 3.47 0.93
N ARG A 13 12.10 4.20 0.88
CA ARG A 13 12.39 5.30 1.82
C ARG A 13 11.41 6.46 1.60
N LEU A 14 11.11 6.79 0.35
CA LEU A 14 10.13 7.83 0.01
C LEU A 14 8.73 7.45 0.49
N MET A 15 8.27 6.23 0.23
CA MET A 15 6.96 5.74 0.72
C MET A 15 6.85 5.80 2.24
N ARG A 16 7.91 5.45 2.98
CA ARG A 16 7.92 5.56 4.46
C ARG A 16 7.78 7.01 4.91
N LYS A 17 8.51 7.91 4.28
CA LYS A 17 8.45 9.35 4.58
C LYS A 17 7.06 9.90 4.27
N GLU A 18 6.50 9.56 3.11
CA GLU A 18 5.17 9.99 2.70
C GLU A 18 4.07 9.45 3.64
N ALA A 19 4.15 8.18 4.05
CA ALA A 19 3.19 7.60 4.99
C ALA A 19 3.17 8.30 6.36
N GLN A 20 4.32 8.84 6.80
CA GLN A 20 4.44 9.60 8.04
C GLN A 20 3.98 11.06 7.90
N GLN A 21 4.12 11.64 6.72
CA GLN A 21 3.84 13.06 6.46
C GLN A 21 2.41 13.33 5.96
N THR A 22 1.78 12.34 5.32
CA THR A 22 0.46 12.53 4.72
C THR A 22 -0.64 12.72 5.77
N ARG A 23 -1.54 13.68 5.50
CA ARG A 23 -2.76 13.88 6.30
C ARG A 23 -3.86 12.88 5.94
N ASP A 24 -3.79 12.26 4.77
CA ASP A 24 -4.74 11.23 4.35
C ASP A 24 -4.42 9.89 5.04
N LYS A 25 -5.19 9.58 6.07
CA LYS A 25 -5.07 8.34 6.85
C LYS A 25 -5.23 7.08 5.98
N ASN A 26 -6.06 7.14 4.94
CA ASN A 26 -6.26 6.00 4.05
C ASN A 26 -5.07 5.83 3.12
N HIS A 27 -4.49 6.92 2.63
CA HIS A 27 -3.26 6.86 1.84
C HIS A 27 -2.08 6.33 2.67
N SER A 28 -1.89 6.82 3.90
CA SER A 28 -0.89 6.31 4.84
C SER A 28 -1.06 4.81 5.09
N ARG A 29 -2.29 4.34 5.35
CA ARG A 29 -2.60 2.91 5.53
C ARG A 29 -2.22 2.07 4.32
N ARG A 30 -2.50 2.53 3.10
CA ARG A 30 -2.15 1.81 1.86
C ARG A 30 -0.64 1.70 1.70
N LEU A 31 0.10 2.78 1.92
CA LEU A 31 1.57 2.78 1.85
C LEU A 31 2.17 1.80 2.88
N ILE A 32 1.69 1.84 4.13
CA ILE A 32 2.12 0.92 5.18
C ILE A 32 1.83 -0.53 4.78
N ALA A 33 0.66 -0.81 4.22
CA ALA A 33 0.30 -2.16 3.75
C ALA A 33 1.31 -2.71 2.72
N ILE A 34 1.65 -1.91 1.69
CA ILE A 34 2.62 -2.33 0.67
C ILE A 34 4.01 -2.53 1.27
N LEU A 35 4.45 -1.62 2.14
CA LEU A 35 5.74 -1.74 2.85
C LEU A 35 5.82 -3.00 3.72
N MET A 36 4.71 -3.37 4.35
CA MET A 36 4.59 -4.58 5.16
C MET A 36 4.67 -5.86 4.33
N LEU A 37 3.96 -5.89 3.20
CA LEU A 37 3.99 -7.02 2.25
C LEU A 37 5.39 -7.19 1.63
N HIS A 38 6.08 -6.09 1.32
CA HIS A 38 7.46 -6.12 0.83
C HIS A 38 8.42 -6.78 1.83
N ARG A 39 8.17 -6.62 3.14
CA ARG A 39 8.96 -7.26 4.20
C ARG A 39 8.65 -8.75 4.39
N GLY A 40 7.76 -9.31 3.57
CA GLY A 40 7.41 -10.74 3.60
C GLY A 40 6.19 -11.08 4.44
N MET A 41 5.45 -10.10 4.97
CA MET A 41 4.20 -10.38 5.67
C MET A 41 3.11 -10.86 4.71
N THR A 42 2.19 -11.70 5.20
CA THR A 42 1.09 -12.20 4.38
C THR A 42 -0.04 -11.17 4.28
N VAL A 43 -0.88 -11.30 3.24
CA VAL A 43 -2.12 -10.50 3.11
C VAL A 43 -2.98 -10.60 4.37
N THR A 44 -3.06 -11.78 4.98
CA THR A 44 -3.86 -12.02 6.19
C THR A 44 -3.30 -11.26 7.39
N ASP A 45 -1.98 -11.27 7.58
CA ASP A 45 -1.34 -10.56 8.70
C ASP A 45 -1.50 -9.05 8.56
N VAL A 46 -1.29 -8.53 7.35
CA VAL A 46 -1.47 -7.10 7.05
C VAL A 46 -2.93 -6.67 7.25
N ALA A 47 -3.88 -7.48 6.80
CA ALA A 47 -5.30 -7.22 7.01
C ALA A 47 -5.66 -7.14 8.51
N LYS A 48 -5.13 -8.07 9.32
CA LYS A 48 -5.32 -8.06 10.79
C LYS A 48 -4.66 -6.84 11.44
N LEU A 49 -3.40 -6.55 11.12
CA LEU A 49 -2.64 -5.44 11.71
C LEU A 49 -3.25 -4.06 11.40
N LEU A 50 -3.82 -3.89 10.21
CA LEU A 50 -4.41 -2.62 9.77
C LEU A 50 -5.93 -2.54 10.02
N CYS A 51 -6.53 -3.57 10.63
CA CYS A 51 -7.97 -3.71 10.80
C CYS A 51 -8.74 -3.49 9.48
N ALA A 52 -8.24 -4.09 8.40
CA ALA A 52 -8.80 -3.98 7.05
C ALA A 52 -9.31 -5.34 6.54
N ALA A 53 -10.26 -5.33 5.62
CA ALA A 53 -10.65 -6.56 4.93
C ALA A 53 -9.51 -7.07 4.03
N ARG A 54 -9.36 -8.40 3.91
CA ARG A 54 -8.37 -9.02 2.99
C ARG A 54 -8.57 -8.56 1.54
N SER A 55 -9.82 -8.36 1.11
CA SER A 55 -10.15 -7.85 -0.23
C SER A 55 -9.68 -6.40 -0.45
N SER A 56 -9.66 -5.57 0.60
CA SER A 56 -9.09 -4.22 0.52
C SER A 56 -7.59 -4.27 0.28
N VAL A 57 -6.87 -5.13 1.01
CA VAL A 57 -5.43 -5.32 0.81
C VAL A 57 -5.13 -5.85 -0.59
N GLY A 58 -5.91 -6.83 -1.08
CA GLY A 58 -5.83 -7.31 -2.46
C GLY A 58 -6.02 -6.20 -3.50
N ARG A 59 -6.98 -5.29 -3.28
CA ARG A 59 -7.20 -4.13 -4.15
C ARG A 59 -6.01 -3.17 -4.16
N TRP A 60 -5.40 -2.92 -3.00
CA TRP A 60 -4.22 -2.06 -2.90
C TRP A 60 -3.00 -2.68 -3.60
N ILE A 61 -2.81 -3.99 -3.48
CA ILE A 61 -1.79 -4.74 -4.24
C ILE A 61 -2.01 -4.56 -5.74
N ASN A 62 -3.25 -4.73 -6.21
CA ASN A 62 -3.59 -4.58 -7.61
C ASN A 62 -3.31 -3.16 -8.12
N TRP A 63 -3.71 -2.13 -7.36
CA TRP A 63 -3.41 -0.73 -7.72
C TRP A 63 -1.91 -0.45 -7.76
N PHE A 64 -1.15 -0.95 -6.78
CA PHE A 64 0.30 -0.80 -6.75
C PHE A 64 0.97 -1.51 -7.93
N THR A 65 0.47 -2.70 -8.30
CA THR A 65 1.02 -3.48 -9.41
C THR A 65 0.76 -2.81 -10.76
N LEU A 66 -0.42 -2.20 -10.94
CA LEU A 66 -0.81 -1.55 -12.20
C LEU A 66 -0.24 -0.14 -12.36
N TYR A 67 -0.15 0.62 -11.28
CA TYR A 67 0.11 2.08 -11.33
C TYR A 67 1.23 2.54 -10.38
N GLY A 68 1.94 1.63 -9.73
CA GLY A 68 2.97 1.95 -8.74
C GLY A 68 2.41 2.69 -7.52
N VAL A 69 3.27 3.50 -6.89
CA VAL A 69 2.91 4.30 -5.70
C VAL A 69 1.78 5.31 -6.00
N GLU A 70 1.73 5.86 -7.21
CA GLU A 70 0.69 6.81 -7.62
C GLU A 70 -0.72 6.18 -7.57
N GLY A 71 -0.84 4.88 -7.86
CA GLY A 71 -2.10 4.13 -7.72
C GLY A 71 -2.65 4.05 -6.30
N LEU A 72 -1.83 4.33 -5.29
CA LEU A 72 -2.23 4.30 -3.89
C LEU A 72 -2.81 5.62 -3.40
N LYS A 73 -2.64 6.72 -4.16
CA LYS A 73 -3.26 8.01 -3.83
C LYS A 73 -4.78 7.91 -4.01
N SER A 74 -5.54 8.64 -3.20
CA SER A 74 -6.99 8.66 -3.41
C SER A 74 -7.29 9.35 -4.74
N LEU A 75 -7.93 8.63 -5.66
CA LEU A 75 -8.61 9.28 -6.77
C LEU A 75 -9.71 10.16 -6.15
N LYS A 76 -9.89 11.38 -6.67
CA LYS A 76 -11.01 12.23 -6.27
C LYS A 76 -12.30 11.42 -6.46
N PRO A 77 -13.21 11.36 -5.47
CA PRO A 77 -14.52 10.76 -5.68
C PRO A 77 -15.20 11.48 -6.85
N GLY A 78 -15.65 10.74 -7.87
CA GLY A 78 -16.38 11.31 -9.02
C GLY A 78 -15.88 11.00 -10.43
N ARG A 79 -15.00 10.01 -10.65
CA ARG A 79 -14.84 9.43 -12.00
C ARG A 79 -15.65 8.13 -12.10
N THR A 80 -16.85 8.28 -12.66
CA THR A 80 -17.68 7.23 -13.26
C THR A 80 -16.98 6.60 -14.44
#